data_AF-A0A1M5F7D2-F1
#
_entry.id   AF-A0A1M5F7D2-F1
#
_cell.length_a   1.000
_cell.length_b   1.000
_cell.length_c   1.000
_cell.angle_alpha   90.00
_cell.angle_beta   90.00
_cell.angle_gamma   90.00
#
_symmetry.space_group_name_H-M   'P 1'
#
loop_
_entity.id
_entity.type
_entity.pdbx_description
1 polymer ?
#
loop_
_entity_poly.entity_id
_entity_poly.type
_entity_poly.pdbx_seq_one_letter_code
_entity_poly.pdbx_strand_id
1 'polypeptide(L)'
;MLMSKYLLVFVVLIFTGFSGVAQGLTDCEKILDQEPYFVRHKSGAQDQALKRDIEILKRCGNFDPVDSAFLKGPMLGTLMLQEVRAGKPATYRTIINFFSNFRKTAEYKDFSYGLSMYRKLGGKKVSLTDWETDKELFVRMGFTVNDLEDFKIFITQKEHSSLTYMQAFSQYMSEIEAMRVDK
;
A
#
# COMPACT_ATOMS: atom_id res chain seq x y z
N MET A 1 -62.60 5.85 15.56
CA MET A 1 -61.57 6.88 15.83
C MET A 1 -60.14 6.33 16.07
N LEU A 2 -59.85 5.03 15.85
CA LEU A 2 -58.49 4.48 15.99
C LEU A 2 -57.67 4.50 14.68
N MET A 3 -58.32 4.27 13.52
CA MET A 3 -57.65 4.18 12.20
C MET A 3 -56.93 5.47 11.76
N SER A 4 -57.43 6.63 12.17
CA SER A 4 -56.84 7.94 11.80
C SER A 4 -55.48 8.19 12.46
N LYS A 5 -55.25 7.64 13.66
CA LYS A 5 -53.98 7.82 14.39
C LYS A 5 -52.85 6.96 13.82
N TYR A 6 -53.16 5.74 13.36
CA TYR A 6 -52.15 4.85 12.75
C TYR A 6 -51.76 5.30 11.34
N LEU A 7 -52.69 5.92 10.59
CA LEU A 7 -52.39 6.50 9.28
C LEU A 7 -51.36 7.63 9.39
N LEU A 8 -51.46 8.46 10.44
CA LEU A 8 -50.57 9.59 10.66
C LEU A 8 -49.16 9.12 11.09
N VAL A 9 -49.07 8.06 11.89
CA VAL A 9 -47.79 7.42 12.26
C VAL A 9 -47.12 6.76 11.04
N PHE A 10 -47.89 6.15 10.16
CA PHE A 10 -47.36 5.52 8.94
C PHE A 10 -46.79 6.57 7.96
N VAL A 11 -47.45 7.72 7.83
CA VAL A 11 -46.97 8.83 6.99
C VAL A 11 -45.67 9.45 7.55
N VAL A 12 -45.55 9.58 8.87
CA VAL A 12 -44.32 10.11 9.51
C VAL A 12 -43.13 9.13 9.34
N LEU A 13 -43.37 7.82 9.42
CA LEU A 13 -42.33 6.79 9.21
C LEU A 13 -41.84 6.71 7.75
N ILE A 14 -42.66 7.08 6.76
CA ILE A 14 -42.26 7.12 5.36
C ILE A 14 -41.35 8.33 5.07
N PHE A 15 -41.55 9.46 5.75
CA PHE A 15 -40.76 10.67 5.55
C PHE A 15 -39.37 10.64 6.20
N THR A 16 -39.13 9.80 7.21
CA THR A 16 -37.80 9.65 7.83
C THR A 16 -36.87 8.70 7.06
N GLY A 17 -37.38 7.97 6.07
CA GLY A 17 -36.59 7.06 5.22
C GLY A 17 -35.80 7.71 4.08
N PHE A 18 -36.05 9.00 3.79
CA PHE A 18 -35.45 9.73 2.66
C PHE A 18 -34.36 10.74 3.07
N SER A 19 -33.66 10.50 4.19
CA SER A 19 -32.34 11.09 4.41
C SER A 19 -31.32 10.37 3.53
N GLY A 20 -31.51 10.49 2.21
CA GLY A 20 -30.53 10.07 1.21
C GLY A 20 -29.22 10.77 1.54
N VAL A 21 -28.19 9.98 1.76
CA VAL A 21 -26.82 10.45 2.00
C VAL A 21 -26.38 11.18 0.73
N ALA A 22 -26.55 12.50 0.70
CA ALA A 22 -25.85 13.35 -0.24
C ALA A 22 -24.37 13.33 0.16
N GLN A 23 -23.67 12.24 -0.12
CA GLN A 23 -22.22 12.24 -0.15
C GLN A 23 -21.86 13.16 -1.31
N GLY A 24 -21.55 14.41 -0.98
CA GLY A 24 -21.19 15.43 -1.96
C GLY A 24 -20.17 14.84 -2.93
N LEU A 25 -20.49 14.89 -4.22
CA LEU A 25 -19.57 14.52 -5.29
C LEU A 25 -18.27 15.27 -5.03
N THR A 26 -17.25 14.53 -4.63
CA THR A 26 -15.93 15.11 -4.37
C THR A 26 -15.42 15.62 -5.71
N ASP A 27 -15.36 16.95 -5.88
CA ASP A 27 -14.91 17.62 -7.11
C ASP A 27 -13.40 17.41 -7.27
N CYS A 28 -13.04 16.28 -7.86
CA CYS A 28 -11.64 15.89 -8.01
C CYS A 28 -10.87 16.90 -8.84
N GLU A 29 -11.45 17.51 -9.87
CA GLU A 29 -10.74 18.52 -10.68
C GLU A 29 -10.22 19.67 -9.83
N LYS A 30 -11.05 20.19 -8.91
CA LYS A 30 -10.60 21.24 -7.98
C LYS A 30 -9.58 20.74 -6.97
N ILE A 31 -9.69 19.50 -6.52
CA ILE A 31 -8.76 18.94 -5.53
C ILE A 31 -7.40 18.70 -6.17
N LEU A 32 -7.34 18.27 -7.43
CA LEU A 32 -6.08 17.92 -8.08
C LEU A 32 -5.13 19.11 -8.21
N ASP A 33 -5.67 20.33 -8.29
CA ASP A 33 -4.88 21.57 -8.37
C ASP A 33 -4.49 22.13 -6.98
N GLN A 34 -4.82 21.43 -5.89
CA GLN A 34 -4.42 21.80 -4.55
C GLN A 34 -3.05 21.24 -4.18
N GLU A 35 -2.38 21.94 -3.27
CA GLU A 35 -1.13 21.49 -2.67
C GLU A 35 -1.37 20.36 -1.66
N PRO A 36 -0.60 19.25 -1.71
CA PRO A 36 -0.75 18.13 -0.79
C PRO A 36 -0.54 18.51 0.69
N TYR A 37 -1.23 17.81 1.59
CA TYR A 37 -1.15 18.04 3.03
C TYR A 37 0.28 17.85 3.57
N PHE A 38 1.04 16.90 3.04
CA PHE A 38 2.43 16.63 3.43
C PHE A 38 3.39 17.78 3.10
N VAL A 39 3.04 18.63 2.11
CA VAL A 39 3.80 19.84 1.79
C VAL A 39 3.39 20.98 2.73
N ARG A 40 2.09 21.09 3.03
CA ARG A 40 1.51 22.16 3.86
C ARG A 40 1.81 22.03 5.35
N HIS A 41 2.05 20.83 5.88
CA HIS A 41 2.20 20.58 7.32
C HIS A 41 3.58 20.02 7.67
N LYS A 42 4.34 20.70 8.54
CA LYS A 42 5.68 20.25 9.00
C LYS A 42 5.60 19.20 10.12
N SER A 43 6.45 18.17 9.96
CA SER A 43 7.07 17.18 10.89
C SER A 43 6.34 16.58 12.09
N GLY A 44 5.27 17.15 12.64
CA GLY A 44 4.55 16.58 13.80
C GLY A 44 3.29 15.78 13.45
N ALA A 45 2.63 16.11 12.33
CA ALA A 45 1.37 15.49 11.88
C ALA A 45 1.53 14.72 10.56
N GLN A 46 2.77 14.37 10.18
CA GLN A 46 3.11 13.86 8.86
C GLN A 46 2.38 12.56 8.50
N ASP A 47 2.18 11.66 9.47
CA ASP A 47 1.51 10.38 9.18
C ASP A 47 0.02 10.55 8.87
N GLN A 48 -0.66 11.46 9.55
CA GLN A 48 -2.08 11.75 9.27
C GLN A 48 -2.24 12.55 7.98
N ALA A 49 -1.37 13.55 7.76
CA ALA A 49 -1.33 14.30 6.52
C ALA A 49 -1.07 13.39 5.31
N LEU A 50 -0.08 12.51 5.41
CA LEU A 50 0.28 11.55 4.38
C LEU A 50 -0.84 10.54 4.10
N LYS A 51 -1.50 10.01 5.15
CA LYS A 51 -2.66 9.12 4.96
C LYS A 51 -3.76 9.81 4.16
N ARG A 52 -4.05 11.07 4.48
CA ARG A 52 -5.06 11.87 3.75
C ARG A 52 -4.65 12.11 2.30
N ASP A 53 -3.37 12.40 2.05
CA ASP A 53 -2.85 12.55 0.69
C ASP A 53 -2.97 11.26 -0.13
N ILE A 54 -2.64 10.11 0.48
CA ILE A 54 -2.78 8.80 -0.15
C ILE A 54 -4.26 8.52 -0.50
N GLU A 55 -5.21 8.86 0.38
CA GLU A 55 -6.64 8.70 0.11
C GLU A 55 -7.11 9.56 -1.06
N ILE A 56 -6.63 10.80 -1.15
CA ILE A 56 -6.93 11.70 -2.27
C ILE A 56 -6.35 11.16 -3.57
N LEU A 57 -5.09 10.70 -3.55
CA LEU A 57 -4.44 10.11 -4.73
C LEU A 57 -5.13 8.83 -5.20
N LYS A 58 -5.61 7.99 -4.29
CA LYS A 58 -6.43 6.81 -4.62
C LYS A 58 -7.75 7.22 -5.27
N ARG A 59 -8.47 8.15 -4.66
CA ARG A 59 -9.82 8.56 -5.10
C ARG A 59 -9.80 9.37 -6.40
N CYS A 60 -8.91 10.34 -6.52
CA CYS A 60 -8.89 11.32 -7.61
C CYS A 60 -7.76 11.09 -8.62
N GLY A 61 -6.74 10.30 -8.28
CA GLY A 61 -5.59 10.02 -9.15
C GLY A 61 -5.54 8.59 -9.71
N ASN A 62 -6.52 7.74 -9.37
CA ASN A 62 -6.56 6.32 -9.74
C ASN A 62 -5.24 5.59 -9.38
N PHE A 63 -4.77 5.79 -8.15
CA PHE A 63 -3.60 5.10 -7.62
C PHE A 63 -4.00 3.70 -7.17
N ASP A 64 -3.31 2.70 -7.70
CA ASP A 64 -3.52 1.31 -7.34
C ASP A 64 -2.66 0.90 -6.12
N PRO A 65 -2.77 -0.35 -5.63
CA PRO A 65 -1.96 -0.83 -4.52
C PRO A 65 -0.45 -0.95 -4.83
N VAL A 66 -0.02 -0.91 -6.08
CA VAL A 66 1.40 -0.86 -6.47
C VAL A 66 1.90 0.57 -6.37
N ASP A 67 1.17 1.54 -6.92
CA ASP A 67 1.52 2.96 -6.79
C ASP A 67 1.55 3.39 -5.33
N SER A 68 0.58 2.92 -4.54
CA SER A 68 0.51 3.21 -3.11
C SER A 68 1.72 2.69 -2.33
N ALA A 69 2.42 1.65 -2.82
CA ALA A 69 3.63 1.14 -2.18
C ALA A 69 4.83 2.09 -2.35
N PHE A 70 4.82 2.94 -3.37
CA PHE A 70 5.80 4.00 -3.58
C PHE A 70 5.49 5.28 -2.76
N LEU A 71 4.25 5.45 -2.28
CA LEU A 71 3.81 6.64 -1.55
C LEU A 71 4.30 6.69 -0.08
N LYS A 72 5.60 6.52 0.14
CA LYS A 72 6.23 6.79 1.45
C LYS A 72 6.54 8.28 1.56
N GLY A 73 6.34 8.85 2.76
CA GLY A 73 6.51 10.29 3.02
C GLY A 73 7.82 10.89 2.48
N PRO A 74 9.00 10.30 2.76
CA PRO A 74 10.27 10.80 2.23
C PRO A 74 10.38 10.75 0.70
N MET A 75 9.82 9.72 0.07
CA MET A 75 9.85 9.56 -1.39
C MET A 75 8.98 10.63 -2.05
N LEU A 76 7.76 10.82 -1.54
CA LEU A 76 6.85 11.88 -2.00
C LEU A 76 7.44 13.27 -1.82
N GLY A 77 8.08 13.53 -0.68
CA GLY A 77 8.79 14.80 -0.44
C GLY A 77 9.91 15.04 -1.45
N THR A 78 10.72 14.01 -1.72
CA THR A 78 11.83 14.10 -2.69
C THR A 78 11.33 14.31 -4.11
N LEU A 79 10.34 13.53 -4.55
CA LEU A 79 9.67 13.67 -5.84
C LEU A 79 9.13 15.09 -6.01
N MET A 80 8.36 15.58 -5.03
CA MET A 80 7.76 16.90 -5.11
C MET A 80 8.82 18.00 -5.20
N LEU A 81 9.88 17.88 -4.41
CA LEU A 81 11.00 18.83 -4.46
C LEU A 81 11.68 18.86 -5.84
N GLN A 82 11.86 17.70 -6.48
CA GLN A 82 12.43 17.61 -7.82
C GLN A 82 11.52 18.26 -8.88
N GLU A 83 10.22 17.97 -8.85
CA GLU A 83 9.26 18.53 -9.81
C GLU A 83 9.12 20.06 -9.66
N VAL A 84 9.15 20.57 -8.43
CA VAL A 84 9.14 22.02 -8.16
C VAL A 84 10.42 22.68 -8.66
N ARG A 85 11.58 22.05 -8.46
CA ARG A 85 12.87 22.53 -9.02
C ARG A 85 12.88 22.53 -10.55
N ALA A 86 12.11 21.65 -11.17
CA ALA A 86 11.87 21.63 -12.61
C ALA A 86 10.82 22.65 -13.08
N GLY A 87 10.36 23.54 -12.20
CA GLY A 87 9.42 24.63 -12.52
C GLY A 87 7.94 24.24 -12.49
N LYS A 88 7.58 23.05 -11.98
CA LYS A 88 6.19 22.61 -11.89
C LYS A 88 5.54 23.02 -10.56
N PRO A 89 4.22 23.23 -10.52
CA PRO A 89 3.54 23.57 -9.27
C PRO A 89 3.47 22.37 -8.32
N ALA A 90 3.50 22.62 -7.01
CA ALA A 90 3.43 21.57 -5.99
C ALA A 90 2.00 21.08 -5.76
N THR A 91 1.42 20.33 -6.71
CA THR A 91 0.00 19.91 -6.67
C THR A 91 -0.16 18.39 -6.74
N TYR A 92 -1.34 17.88 -6.37
CA TYR A 92 -1.67 16.46 -6.61
C TYR A 92 -1.57 16.09 -8.09
N ARG A 93 -1.97 16.99 -9.00
CA ARG A 93 -1.86 16.78 -10.45
C ARG A 93 -0.42 16.54 -10.88
N THR A 94 0.55 17.23 -10.27
CA THR A 94 1.98 17.00 -10.52
C THR A 94 2.39 15.58 -10.11
N ILE A 95 1.95 15.09 -8.95
CA ILE A 95 2.22 13.71 -8.50
C ILE A 95 1.59 12.70 -9.48
N ILE A 96 0.34 12.91 -9.87
CA ILE A 96 -0.38 12.02 -10.80
C ILE A 96 0.33 11.97 -12.15
N ASN A 97 0.75 13.12 -12.67
CA ASN A 97 1.46 13.20 -13.95
C ASN A 97 2.82 12.50 -13.88
N PHE A 98 3.55 12.62 -12.77
CA PHE A 98 4.77 11.86 -12.55
C PHE A 98 4.49 10.35 -12.62
N PHE A 99 3.51 9.85 -11.85
CA PHE A 99 3.22 8.42 -11.81
C PHE A 99 2.68 7.89 -13.15
N SER A 100 1.89 8.69 -13.88
CA SER A 100 1.43 8.36 -15.24
C SER A 100 2.60 8.10 -16.20
N ASN A 101 3.71 8.84 -16.05
CA ASN A 101 4.92 8.61 -16.83
C ASN A 101 5.76 7.47 -16.26
N PHE A 102 5.94 7.43 -14.94
CA PHE A 102 6.73 6.40 -14.25
C PHE A 102 6.17 4.98 -14.52
N ARG A 103 4.85 4.82 -14.56
CA ARG A 103 4.18 3.54 -14.92
C ARG A 103 4.62 2.96 -16.27
N LYS A 104 5.14 3.79 -17.18
CA LYS A 104 5.58 3.38 -18.51
C LYS A 104 7.02 2.84 -18.53
N THR A 105 7.80 3.09 -17.48
CA THR A 105 9.23 2.75 -17.44
C THR A 105 9.45 1.26 -17.11
N ALA A 106 10.67 0.78 -17.34
CA ALA A 106 11.04 -0.59 -17.00
C ALA A 106 11.09 -0.80 -15.48
N GLU A 107 11.58 0.19 -14.75
CA GLU A 107 11.75 0.14 -13.29
C GLU A 107 10.41 -0.04 -12.57
N TYR A 108 9.33 0.61 -13.06
CA TYR A 108 8.00 0.39 -12.51
C TYR A 108 7.50 -1.04 -12.77
N LYS A 109 7.75 -1.58 -13.97
CA LYS A 109 7.35 -2.96 -14.32
C LYS A 109 8.09 -3.97 -13.45
N ASP A 110 9.39 -3.78 -13.27
CA ASP A 110 10.23 -4.65 -12.44
C ASP A 110 9.80 -4.59 -10.97
N PHE A 111 9.54 -3.39 -10.45
CA PHE A 111 9.01 -3.24 -9.10
C PHE A 111 7.62 -3.88 -8.92
N SER A 112 6.70 -3.63 -9.85
CA SER A 112 5.34 -4.19 -9.82
C SER A 112 5.39 -5.72 -9.84
N TYR A 113 6.26 -6.27 -10.69
CA TYR A 113 6.54 -7.70 -10.74
C TYR A 113 7.11 -8.21 -9.42
N GLY A 114 8.16 -7.59 -8.89
CA GLY A 114 8.77 -7.95 -7.61
C GLY A 114 7.78 -7.90 -6.44
N LEU A 115 6.95 -6.86 -6.37
CA LEU A 115 5.91 -6.70 -5.36
C LEU A 115 4.83 -7.79 -5.47
N SER A 116 4.47 -8.20 -6.70
CA SER A 116 3.54 -9.31 -6.92
C SER A 116 4.14 -10.65 -6.46
N MET A 117 5.44 -10.89 -6.70
CA MET A 117 6.16 -12.09 -6.25
C MET A 117 6.30 -12.12 -4.74
N TYR A 118 6.64 -10.99 -4.12
CA TYR A 118 6.67 -10.83 -2.68
C TYR A 118 5.32 -11.15 -2.03
N ARG A 119 4.21 -10.62 -2.58
CA ARG A 119 2.85 -10.92 -2.09
C ARG A 119 2.49 -12.40 -2.26
N LYS A 120 2.85 -13.00 -3.40
CA LYS A 120 2.59 -14.42 -3.69
C LYS A 120 3.33 -15.35 -2.72
N LEU A 121 4.62 -15.09 -2.48
CA LEU A 121 5.42 -15.83 -1.52
C LEU A 121 4.94 -15.60 -0.09
N GLY A 122 4.71 -14.34 0.29
CA GLY A 122 4.45 -13.99 1.69
C GLY A 122 3.14 -14.55 2.25
N GLY A 123 2.16 -14.83 1.39
CA GLY A 123 0.93 -15.53 1.77
C GLY A 123 1.01 -17.05 1.70
N LYS A 124 2.03 -17.63 1.06
CA LYS A 124 2.17 -19.08 0.90
C LYS A 124 2.77 -19.69 2.17
N LYS A 125 2.15 -20.76 2.68
CA LYS A 125 2.73 -21.58 3.76
C LYS A 125 4.03 -22.23 3.28
N VAL A 126 5.00 -22.33 4.19
CA VAL A 126 6.22 -23.08 3.95
C VAL A 126 5.87 -24.50 3.50
N SER A 127 6.43 -24.91 2.37
CA SER A 127 6.23 -26.24 1.81
C SER A 127 7.57 -26.80 1.34
N LEU A 128 8.06 -27.83 2.03
CA LEU A 128 9.30 -28.50 1.62
C LEU A 128 9.11 -29.29 0.32
N THR A 129 7.88 -29.73 0.01
CA THR A 129 7.58 -30.42 -1.24
C THR A 129 7.64 -29.48 -2.43
N ASP A 130 7.20 -28.23 -2.25
CA ASP A 130 7.15 -27.24 -3.32
C ASP A 130 8.42 -26.38 -3.39
N TRP A 131 9.37 -26.62 -2.49
CA TRP A 131 10.55 -25.77 -2.28
C TRP A 131 11.32 -25.49 -3.58
N GLU A 132 11.51 -26.50 -4.43
CA GLU A 132 12.27 -26.33 -5.68
C GLU A 132 11.58 -25.36 -6.66
N THR A 133 10.26 -25.24 -6.60
CA THR A 133 9.49 -24.24 -7.36
C THR A 133 9.46 -22.89 -6.65
N ASP A 134 9.28 -22.90 -5.32
CA ASP A 134 9.16 -21.66 -4.54
C ASP A 134 10.47 -20.90 -4.44
N LYS A 135 11.61 -21.60 -4.41
CA LYS A 135 12.95 -20.98 -4.37
C LYS A 135 13.22 -20.10 -5.58
N GLU A 136 12.61 -20.38 -6.75
CA GLU A 136 12.75 -19.53 -7.93
C GLU A 136 12.24 -18.10 -7.68
N LEU A 137 11.21 -17.96 -6.85
CA LEU A 137 10.66 -16.65 -6.50
C LEU A 137 11.65 -15.87 -5.63
N PHE A 138 12.42 -16.54 -4.77
CA PHE A 138 13.49 -15.91 -4.01
C PHE A 138 14.70 -15.55 -4.88
N VAL A 139 15.10 -16.42 -5.82
CA VAL A 139 16.16 -16.09 -6.80
C VAL A 139 15.79 -14.82 -7.57
N ARG A 140 14.53 -14.69 -8.02
CA ARG A 140 14.04 -13.48 -8.71
C ARG A 140 14.00 -12.23 -7.83
N MET A 141 14.01 -12.39 -6.50
CA MET A 141 14.15 -11.28 -5.54
C MET A 141 15.62 -10.95 -5.23
N GLY A 142 16.59 -11.65 -5.84
CA GLY A 142 18.02 -11.38 -5.70
C GLY A 142 18.73 -12.20 -4.63
N PHE A 143 18.10 -13.23 -4.09
CA PHE A 143 18.74 -14.13 -3.13
C PHE A 143 19.83 -14.96 -3.79
N THR A 144 20.97 -15.10 -3.12
CA THR A 144 22.06 -15.96 -3.58
C THR A 144 21.77 -17.42 -3.27
N VAL A 145 22.50 -18.34 -3.90
CA VAL A 145 22.39 -19.78 -3.61
C VAL A 145 22.64 -20.07 -2.13
N ASN A 146 23.64 -19.42 -1.54
CA ASN A 146 23.99 -19.59 -0.13
C ASN A 146 22.86 -19.13 0.80
N ASP A 147 22.26 -17.97 0.53
CA ASP A 147 21.12 -17.47 1.32
C ASP A 147 19.94 -18.46 1.28
N LEU A 148 19.74 -19.12 0.13
CA LEU A 148 18.67 -20.09 -0.04
C LEU A 148 18.95 -21.42 0.64
N GLU A 149 20.20 -21.87 0.68
CA GLU A 149 20.59 -23.09 1.40
C GLU A 149 20.41 -22.92 2.91
N ASP A 150 20.90 -21.80 3.46
CA ASP A 150 20.76 -21.49 4.88
C ASP A 150 19.28 -21.30 5.26
N PHE A 151 18.52 -20.58 4.42
CA PHE A 151 17.08 -20.42 4.65
C PHE A 151 16.32 -21.75 4.51
N LYS A 152 16.73 -22.64 3.59
CA LYS A 152 16.16 -23.99 3.46
C LYS A 152 16.36 -24.79 4.74
N ILE A 153 17.58 -24.74 5.31
CA ILE A 153 17.88 -25.41 6.59
C ILE A 153 16.95 -24.87 7.69
N PHE A 154 16.82 -23.54 7.79
CA PHE A 154 15.92 -22.91 8.74
C PHE A 154 14.48 -23.45 8.62
N ILE A 155 13.87 -23.38 7.43
CA ILE A 155 12.46 -23.78 7.26
C ILE A 155 12.20 -25.30 7.36
N THR A 156 13.24 -26.14 7.43
CA THR A 156 13.06 -27.58 7.65
C THR A 156 12.70 -27.95 9.09
N GLN A 157 12.93 -27.04 10.05
CA GLN A 157 12.58 -27.32 11.43
C GLN A 157 11.06 -27.39 11.61
N LYS A 158 10.61 -28.36 12.41
CA LYS A 158 9.19 -28.70 12.55
C LYS A 158 8.34 -27.52 13.05
N GLU A 159 8.91 -26.68 13.89
CA GLU A 159 8.26 -25.48 14.44
C GLU A 159 7.90 -24.43 13.38
N HIS A 160 8.64 -24.38 12.26
CA HIS A 160 8.38 -23.43 11.19
C HIS A 160 7.42 -23.94 10.10
N SER A 161 7.03 -25.22 10.15
CA SER A 161 6.16 -25.86 9.15
C SER A 161 4.77 -25.21 9.01
N SER A 162 4.33 -24.47 10.03
CA SER A 162 3.04 -23.76 10.04
C SER A 162 3.13 -22.32 9.52
N LEU A 163 4.35 -21.78 9.39
CA LEU A 163 4.60 -20.40 9.02
C LEU A 163 4.36 -20.18 7.51
N THR A 164 4.07 -18.94 7.15
CA THR A 164 4.25 -18.50 5.77
C THR A 164 5.72 -18.23 5.47
N TYR A 165 6.10 -18.23 4.20
CA TYR A 165 7.47 -17.88 3.80
C TYR A 165 7.92 -16.50 4.32
N MET A 166 7.00 -15.51 4.39
CA MET A 166 7.33 -14.19 4.96
C MET A 166 7.53 -14.22 6.47
N GLN A 167 6.73 -15.01 7.20
CA GLN A 167 6.91 -15.18 8.63
C GLN A 167 8.22 -15.91 8.94
N ALA A 168 8.49 -17.00 8.23
CA ALA A 168 9.72 -17.76 8.37
C ALA A 168 10.95 -16.91 8.03
N PHE A 169 10.90 -16.15 6.93
CA PHE A 169 12.00 -15.26 6.55
C PHE A 169 12.25 -14.16 7.57
N SER A 170 11.18 -13.55 8.13
CA SER A 170 11.32 -12.55 9.18
C SER A 170 11.96 -13.12 10.46
N GLN A 171 11.64 -14.36 10.83
CA GLN A 171 12.25 -15.02 11.98
C GLN A 171 13.72 -15.35 11.73
N TYR A 172 14.02 -15.95 10.56
CA TYR A 172 15.39 -16.23 10.13
C TYR A 172 16.31 -15.00 10.17
N MET A 173 15.85 -13.87 9.63
CA MET A 173 16.63 -12.62 9.65
C MET A 173 16.82 -12.09 11.08
N SER A 174 15.83 -12.26 11.97
CA SER A 174 15.96 -11.87 13.37
C SER A 174 17.00 -12.71 14.10
N GLU A 175 17.12 -14.00 13.80
CA GLU A 175 18.13 -14.88 14.38
C GLU A 175 19.54 -14.53 13.90
N ILE A 176 19.70 -14.23 12.61
CA ILE A 176 20.98 -13.75 12.06
C ILE A 176 21.44 -12.47 12.74
N GLU A 177 20.53 -11.51 12.91
CA GLU A 177 20.87 -10.23 13.53
C GLU A 177 21.24 -10.41 15.01
N ALA A 178 20.51 -11.26 15.74
CA ALA A 178 20.85 -11.61 17.12
C ALA A 178 22.26 -12.22 17.22
N MET A 179 22.61 -13.14 16.31
CA MET A 179 23.96 -13.74 16.26
C MET A 179 25.08 -12.76 15.88
N ARG A 180 24.75 -11.61 15.28
CA ARG A 180 25.72 -10.55 14.97
C ARG A 180 26.02 -9.61 16.13
N VAL A 181 25.05 -9.39 17.02
CA VAL A 181 25.20 -8.47 18.17
C VAL A 181 26.06 -9.08 19.29
N ASP A 182 26.19 -10.41 19.32
CA ASP A 182 27.03 -11.14 20.29
C ASP A 182 28.51 -11.29 19.84
N LYS A 183 28.95 -10.55 18.80
CA LYS A 183 30.35 -10.47 18.34
C LYS A 183 30.90 -9.06 18.44
#